data_AF-A0A8J2EN15-F1
#
_entry.id   AF-A0A8J2EN15-F1
#
_cell.length_a   1.000
_cell.length_b   1.000
_cell.length_c   1.000
_cell.angle_alpha   90.00
_cell.angle_beta   90.00
_cell.angle_gamma   90.00
#
_symmetry.space_group_name_H-M   'P 1'
#
loop_
_entity.id
_entity.type
_entity.pdbx_description
1 polymer ?
#
loop_
_entity_poly.entity_id
_entity_poly.type
_entity_poly.pdbx_seq_one_letter_code
_entity_poly.pdbx_strand_id
1 'polypeptide(L)'
;MLAVMNETLFPPTKKAKASVVGAGTTPTPAATATKTNAGGTSSSTSSAPLKNYIGILDIAGFESFASNSLEQLFINLSNETLQQYFNDYVFKSELQDYAAEGVKVDLRLEFFDNLDILELIQGKQGILDCLDEELNVNKATFETYAKKVNKNFEKHARFVKNRFSRPQFAIKHFAGEVEYSCVGWLEKNLDEPPRETVDLMQKAESLVLSQMGARCATKYGLAPNKSSDSSSTTSQQVAPAVVGYKSRMALQSKKLT
;
A
#
# COMPACT_ATOMS: atom_id res chain seq x y z
N MET A 1 -10.75 2.95 12.19
CA MET A 1 -10.09 1.65 12.03
C MET A 1 -10.59 0.70 13.13
N LEU A 2 -11.84 0.29 13.00
CA LEU A 2 -12.56 -0.58 13.93
C LEU A 2 -13.67 -1.20 13.09
N ALA A 3 -13.37 -2.30 12.39
CA ALA A 3 -14.42 -3.13 11.81
C ALA A 3 -15.21 -3.70 12.99
N VAL A 4 -16.52 -3.45 12.99
CA VAL A 4 -17.46 -3.64 14.10
C VAL A 4 -17.21 -4.95 14.86
N MET A 5 -16.42 -4.88 15.93
CA MET A 5 -16.38 -5.90 16.97
C MET A 5 -17.67 -5.77 17.76
N ASN A 6 -18.68 -6.51 17.33
CA ASN A 6 -19.98 -6.55 17.97
C ASN A 6 -19.81 -7.09 19.41
N GLU A 7 -20.03 -6.26 20.44
CA GLU A 7 -19.73 -6.61 21.85
C GLU A 7 -20.53 -7.81 22.38
N THR A 8 -21.47 -8.35 21.61
CA THR A 8 -22.19 -9.60 21.94
C THR A 8 -21.36 -10.87 21.83
N LEU A 9 -20.08 -10.80 21.40
CA LEU A 9 -19.26 -11.99 21.12
C LEU A 9 -18.64 -12.67 22.36
N PHE A 10 -18.74 -12.08 23.55
CA PHE A 10 -18.15 -12.63 24.77
C PHE A 10 -19.23 -12.99 25.82
N PRO A 11 -19.35 -14.27 26.24
CA PRO A 11 -20.16 -14.60 27.41
C PRO A 11 -19.47 -14.03 28.67
N PRO A 12 -20.21 -13.40 29.61
CA PRO A 12 -19.61 -12.78 30.78
C PRO A 12 -18.96 -13.82 31.69
N THR A 13 -17.63 -13.79 31.77
CA THR A 13 -16.87 -14.68 32.65
C THR A 13 -17.19 -14.36 34.12
N LYS A 14 -17.61 -15.38 34.87
CA LYS A 14 -17.98 -15.22 36.28
C LYS A 14 -16.74 -14.84 37.09
N LYS A 15 -16.86 -13.77 37.90
CA LYS A 15 -15.80 -13.30 38.81
C LYS A 15 -15.36 -14.43 39.77
N ALA A 16 -14.16 -14.95 39.57
CA ALA A 16 -13.47 -15.76 40.57
C ALA A 16 -12.76 -14.84 41.58
N LYS A 17 -13.09 -14.97 42.87
CA LYS A 17 -12.30 -14.37 43.96
C LYS A 17 -11.05 -15.23 44.18
N ALA A 18 -9.87 -14.62 44.14
CA ALA A 18 -8.65 -15.19 44.71
C ALA A 18 -8.14 -14.27 45.85
N SER A 19 -7.65 -14.89 46.93
CA SER A 19 -7.27 -14.21 48.18
C SER A 19 -5.79 -13.84 48.24
N VAL A 20 -5.46 -12.89 49.11
CA VAL A 20 -4.13 -12.31 49.34
C VAL A 20 -3.17 -13.25 50.09
N VAL A 21 -1.94 -13.42 49.57
CA VAL A 21 -0.62 -13.56 50.26
C VAL A 21 0.47 -13.12 49.24
N GLY A 22 1.59 -12.46 49.55
CA GLY A 22 2.00 -11.78 50.80
C GLY A 22 3.53 -11.59 50.93
N ALA A 23 4.03 -10.36 50.70
CA ALA A 23 5.39 -9.82 50.97
C ALA A 23 6.62 -10.40 50.20
N GLY A 24 7.48 -9.49 49.71
CA GLY A 24 8.78 -9.79 49.10
C GLY A 24 9.55 -8.54 48.68
N THR A 25 10.51 -8.10 49.51
CA THR A 25 11.26 -6.83 49.39
C THR A 25 12.23 -6.76 48.21
N THR A 26 12.25 -5.63 47.51
CA THR A 26 13.32 -5.22 46.58
C THR A 26 14.36 -4.31 47.29
N PRO A 27 15.66 -4.55 47.11
CA PRO A 27 16.70 -3.57 47.44
C PRO A 27 17.31 -2.91 46.19
N THR A 28 17.30 -1.58 46.17
CA THR A 28 18.10 -0.76 45.24
C THR A 28 19.55 -0.65 45.75
N PRO A 29 20.54 -0.74 44.86
CA PRO A 29 21.59 0.31 44.81
C PRO A 29 21.91 0.68 43.36
N ALA A 30 21.84 1.96 42.96
CA ALA A 30 22.75 3.07 43.27
C ALA A 30 23.71 3.33 42.08
N ALA A 31 23.54 4.50 41.44
CA ALA A 31 24.44 4.94 40.38
C ALA A 31 25.78 5.39 40.96
N THR A 32 26.89 5.01 40.32
CA THR A 32 28.21 5.62 40.56
C THR A 32 28.80 6.01 39.21
N ALA A 33 29.10 7.30 39.05
CA ALA A 33 29.75 7.83 37.87
C ALA A 33 31.27 7.88 38.08
N THR A 34 32.04 7.29 37.18
CA THR A 34 33.51 7.41 37.18
C THR A 34 33.96 7.93 35.82
N LYS A 35 34.55 9.13 35.80
CA LYS A 35 35.26 9.68 34.63
C LYS A 35 36.66 9.09 34.55
N THR A 36 37.06 8.53 33.41
CA THR A 36 38.48 8.49 33.00
C THR A 36 38.65 8.49 31.47
N ASN A 37 39.30 9.56 30.99
CA ASN A 37 40.13 9.77 29.80
C ASN A 37 39.94 9.01 28.47
N ALA A 38 40.22 9.79 27.40
CA ALA A 38 40.35 9.34 26.03
C ALA A 38 41.61 8.50 25.78
N GLY A 39 41.47 7.52 24.90
CA GLY A 39 42.56 6.78 24.25
C GLY A 39 42.03 6.24 22.92
N GLY A 40 42.54 6.77 21.81
CA GLY A 40 42.05 6.40 20.48
C GLY A 40 42.50 5.00 20.08
N THR A 41 41.55 4.09 19.91
CA THR A 41 41.75 2.87 19.11
C THR A 41 40.49 2.63 18.31
N SER A 42 40.58 2.73 16.98
CA SER A 42 39.48 2.49 16.07
C SER A 42 39.20 0.99 15.95
N SER A 43 38.64 0.40 17.01
CA SER A 43 38.07 -0.94 16.95
C SER A 43 36.87 -0.90 16.00
N SER A 44 37.02 -1.50 14.82
CA SER A 44 35.92 -1.72 13.89
C SER A 44 34.96 -2.75 14.48
N THR A 45 34.08 -2.31 15.39
CA THR A 45 32.94 -3.10 15.86
C THR A 45 31.97 -3.26 14.70
N SER A 46 32.14 -4.35 13.94
CA SER A 46 31.11 -4.86 13.04
C SER A 46 29.87 -5.19 13.85
N SER A 47 28.96 -4.22 13.96
CA SER A 47 27.67 -4.43 14.61
C SER A 47 26.97 -5.58 13.90
N ALA A 48 26.80 -6.70 14.60
CA ALA A 48 26.00 -7.81 14.07
C ALA A 48 24.63 -7.28 13.64
N PRO A 49 24.09 -7.71 12.49
CA PRO A 49 22.82 -7.21 12.00
C PRO A 49 21.74 -7.41 13.08
N LEU A 50 20.98 -6.36 13.35
CA LEU A 50 19.87 -6.38 14.31
C LEU A 50 18.90 -7.50 13.92
N LYS A 51 18.85 -8.57 14.71
CA LYS A 51 18.06 -9.77 14.38
C LYS A 51 16.55 -9.50 14.29
N ASN A 52 16.07 -8.55 15.07
CA ASN A 52 14.66 -8.18 15.18
C ASN A 52 14.50 -6.67 15.00
N TYR A 53 13.38 -6.25 14.40
CA TYR A 53 12.96 -4.85 14.36
C TYR A 53 11.46 -4.76 14.67
N ILE A 54 11.00 -3.57 15.10
CA ILE A 54 9.58 -3.27 15.29
C ILE A 54 9.19 -2.26 14.21
N GLY A 55 8.29 -2.66 13.31
CA GLY A 55 7.72 -1.77 12.31
C GLY A 55 6.45 -1.11 12.83
N ILE A 56 6.39 0.22 12.81
CA ILE A 56 5.16 0.97 13.05
C ILE A 56 4.59 1.37 11.68
N LEU A 57 3.34 1.01 11.42
CA LEU A 57 2.62 1.37 10.20
C LEU A 57 1.67 2.52 10.50
N ASP A 58 1.91 3.67 9.87
CA ASP A 58 1.01 4.82 9.87
C ASP A 58 0.54 5.05 8.43
N ILE A 59 -0.77 4.90 8.19
CA ILE A 59 -1.42 5.05 6.90
C ILE A 59 -2.81 5.67 7.06
N ALA A 60 -3.29 6.33 6.00
CA ALA A 60 -4.68 6.79 5.95
C ALA A 60 -5.67 5.61 6.07
N GLY A 61 -6.73 5.81 6.87
CA GLY A 61 -7.85 4.89 6.93
C GLY A 61 -8.70 4.93 5.66
N PHE A 62 -9.76 4.11 5.63
CA PHE A 62 -10.72 4.08 4.54
C PHE A 62 -11.40 5.44 4.29
N GLU A 63 -11.46 5.87 3.03
CA GLU A 63 -12.03 7.15 2.60
C GLU A 63 -13.29 6.95 1.73
N SER A 64 -14.34 7.73 2.00
CA SER A 64 -15.50 7.84 1.13
C SER A 64 -16.04 9.28 1.20
N PHE A 65 -15.89 10.00 0.10
CA PHE A 65 -16.27 11.40 -0.05
C PHE A 65 -17.37 11.56 -1.12
N ALA A 66 -17.91 12.77 -1.24
CA ALA A 66 -18.85 13.13 -2.30
C ALA A 66 -18.23 13.10 -3.72
N SER A 67 -16.89 13.09 -3.82
CA SER A 67 -16.16 12.86 -5.06
C SER A 67 -14.86 12.12 -4.73
N ASN A 68 -14.73 10.90 -5.23
CA ASN A 68 -13.55 10.04 -5.04
C ASN A 68 -12.84 9.89 -6.39
N SER A 69 -11.51 9.97 -6.39
CA SER A 69 -10.69 9.83 -7.60
C SER A 69 -9.67 8.69 -7.43
N LEU A 70 -8.66 8.65 -8.29
CA LEU A 70 -7.65 7.58 -8.32
C LEU A 70 -6.88 7.45 -6.99
N GLU A 71 -6.70 8.57 -6.28
CA GLU A 71 -6.03 8.64 -4.97
C GLU A 71 -6.84 7.88 -3.91
N GLN A 72 -8.16 8.11 -3.83
CA GLN A 72 -9.05 7.35 -2.94
C GLN A 72 -9.05 5.86 -3.30
N LEU A 73 -8.98 5.50 -4.59
CA LEU A 73 -8.88 4.09 -4.97
C LEU A 73 -7.60 3.45 -4.41
N PHE A 74 -6.45 4.13 -4.44
CA PHE A 74 -5.20 3.62 -3.86
C PHE A 74 -5.23 3.58 -2.32
N ILE A 75 -5.84 4.56 -1.66
CA ILE A 75 -6.03 4.57 -0.19
C ILE A 75 -6.93 3.39 0.23
N ASN A 76 -8.06 3.20 -0.46
CA ASN A 76 -8.99 2.12 -0.16
C ASN A 76 -8.41 0.76 -0.53
N LEU A 77 -7.68 0.61 -1.64
CA LEU A 77 -6.94 -0.61 -1.97
C LEU A 77 -5.89 -0.98 -0.90
N SER A 78 -5.22 0.02 -0.33
CA SER A 78 -4.28 -0.19 0.78
C SER A 78 -4.99 -0.70 2.03
N ASN A 79 -6.17 -0.15 2.33
CA ASN A 79 -7.02 -0.62 3.43
C ASN A 79 -7.60 -2.02 3.17
N GLU A 80 -8.04 -2.34 1.95
CA GLU A 80 -8.46 -3.71 1.56
C GLU A 80 -7.31 -4.71 1.73
N THR A 81 -6.09 -4.34 1.33
CA THR A 81 -4.91 -5.21 1.44
C THR A 81 -4.54 -5.44 2.91
N LEU A 82 -4.68 -4.41 3.76
CA LEU A 82 -4.46 -4.55 5.20
C LEU A 82 -5.58 -5.36 5.89
N GLN A 83 -6.83 -5.21 5.43
CA GLN A 83 -7.95 -6.04 5.90
C GLN A 83 -7.71 -7.51 5.52
N GLN A 84 -7.25 -7.80 4.31
CA GLN A 84 -6.86 -9.15 3.89
C GLN A 84 -5.72 -9.71 4.75
N TYR A 85 -4.70 -8.90 5.06
CA TYR A 85 -3.61 -9.33 5.94
C TYR A 85 -4.09 -9.66 7.36
N PHE A 86 -4.98 -8.85 7.94
CA PHE A 86 -5.61 -9.14 9.23
C PHE A 86 -6.47 -10.42 9.17
N ASN A 87 -7.28 -10.53 8.12
CA ASN A 87 -8.12 -11.67 7.77
C ASN A 87 -7.30 -12.97 7.67
N ASP A 88 -6.14 -12.94 7.01
CA ASP A 88 -5.26 -14.10 6.86
C ASP A 88 -4.42 -14.40 8.11
N TYR A 89 -3.86 -13.41 8.79
CA TYR A 89 -2.90 -13.61 9.87
C TYR A 89 -3.58 -13.87 11.21
N VAL A 90 -4.48 -12.96 11.64
CA VAL A 90 -5.05 -13.00 13.00
C VAL A 90 -5.98 -14.19 13.14
N PHE A 91 -6.91 -14.40 12.21
CA PHE A 91 -7.85 -15.53 12.31
C PHE A 91 -7.16 -16.89 12.18
N LYS A 92 -6.13 -17.05 11.34
CA LYS A 92 -5.41 -18.33 11.24
C LYS A 92 -4.54 -18.62 12.46
N SER A 93 -3.95 -17.58 13.08
CA SER A 93 -3.25 -17.74 14.36
C SER A 93 -4.22 -18.14 15.46
N GLU A 94 -5.31 -17.37 15.63
CA GLU A 94 -6.31 -17.61 16.68
C GLU A 94 -6.91 -19.03 16.59
N LEU A 95 -7.19 -19.51 15.38
CA LEU A 95 -7.65 -20.89 15.14
C LEU A 95 -6.59 -21.96 15.45
N GLN A 96 -5.30 -21.67 15.24
CA GLN A 96 -4.21 -22.57 15.65
C GLN A 96 -4.06 -22.60 17.18
N ASP A 97 -4.19 -21.46 17.84
CA ASP A 97 -4.09 -21.34 19.30
C ASP A 97 -5.26 -22.07 19.99
N TYR A 98 -6.51 -21.89 19.53
CA TYR A 98 -7.66 -22.66 20.03
C TYR A 98 -7.50 -24.18 19.82
N ALA A 99 -6.90 -24.60 18.69
CA ALA A 99 -6.63 -26.02 18.45
C ALA A 99 -5.53 -26.57 19.39
N ALA A 100 -4.49 -25.77 19.68
CA ALA A 100 -3.43 -26.13 20.61
C ALA A 100 -3.92 -26.23 22.06
N GLU A 101 -4.84 -25.35 22.47
CA GLU A 101 -5.48 -25.37 23.80
C GLU A 101 -6.62 -26.42 23.92
N GLY A 102 -7.00 -27.09 22.83
CA GLY A 102 -8.06 -28.10 22.81
C GLY A 102 -9.48 -27.53 22.91
N VAL A 103 -9.66 -26.24 22.62
CA VAL A 103 -10.95 -25.54 22.67
C VAL A 103 -11.80 -25.93 21.46
N LYS A 104 -12.96 -26.55 21.71
CA LYS A 104 -13.92 -26.91 20.66
C LYS A 104 -14.75 -25.70 20.24
N VAL A 105 -14.29 -24.98 19.24
CA VAL A 105 -15.03 -23.90 18.59
C VAL A 105 -16.04 -24.49 17.58
N ASP A 106 -17.32 -24.11 17.65
CA ASP A 106 -18.30 -24.40 16.60
C ASP A 106 -18.03 -23.44 15.44
N LEU A 107 -17.28 -23.91 14.42
CA LEU A 107 -16.71 -23.12 13.32
C LEU A 107 -17.74 -22.64 12.28
N ARG A 108 -18.90 -22.15 12.73
CA ARG A 108 -19.90 -21.44 11.92
C ARG A 108 -19.70 -19.92 11.94
N LEU A 109 -18.44 -19.50 12.01
CA LEU A 109 -18.02 -18.15 11.70
C LEU A 109 -17.86 -18.05 10.17
N GLU A 110 -18.87 -17.51 9.50
CA GLU A 110 -18.77 -17.14 8.09
C GLU A 110 -17.75 -16.02 7.93
N PHE A 111 -16.53 -16.40 7.58
CA PHE A 111 -15.44 -15.47 7.32
C PHE A 111 -15.65 -14.79 5.96
N PHE A 112 -15.75 -13.46 5.99
CA PHE A 112 -15.85 -12.64 4.79
C PHE A 112 -14.45 -12.33 4.25
N ASP A 113 -13.94 -13.24 3.44
CA ASP A 113 -12.75 -13.03 2.62
C ASP A 113 -12.93 -11.83 1.67
N ASN A 114 -11.85 -11.12 1.38
CA ASN A 114 -11.84 -9.96 0.50
C ASN A 114 -10.81 -10.07 -0.65
N LEU A 115 -10.34 -11.28 -0.94
CA LEU A 115 -9.55 -11.55 -2.14
C LEU A 115 -10.29 -11.16 -3.43
N ASP A 116 -11.61 -11.31 -3.48
CA ASP A 116 -12.43 -11.02 -4.67
C ASP A 116 -12.39 -9.54 -5.09
N ILE A 117 -12.32 -8.61 -4.13
CA ILE A 117 -12.14 -7.18 -4.41
C ILE A 117 -10.67 -6.82 -4.71
N LEU A 118 -9.70 -7.51 -4.09
CA LEU A 118 -8.30 -7.35 -4.45
C LEU A 118 -8.02 -7.81 -5.88
N GLU A 119 -8.60 -8.94 -6.32
CA GLU A 119 -8.52 -9.42 -7.69
C GLU A 119 -9.22 -8.47 -8.67
N LEU A 120 -10.39 -7.93 -8.32
CA LEU A 120 -11.09 -6.91 -9.12
C LEU A 120 -10.21 -5.67 -9.36
N ILE A 121 -9.52 -5.15 -8.33
CA ILE A 121 -8.79 -3.88 -8.44
C ILE A 121 -7.38 -4.08 -9.01
N GLN A 122 -6.59 -4.98 -8.40
CA GLN A 122 -5.16 -5.16 -8.68
C GLN A 122 -4.78 -6.55 -9.22
N GLY A 123 -5.76 -7.44 -9.42
CA GLY A 123 -5.55 -8.72 -10.08
C GLY A 123 -5.28 -8.57 -11.58
N LYS A 124 -4.94 -9.69 -12.22
CA LYS A 124 -4.62 -9.73 -13.65
C LYS A 124 -5.86 -9.39 -14.50
N GLN A 125 -5.75 -8.37 -15.34
CA GLN A 125 -6.87 -7.73 -16.07
C GLN A 125 -7.88 -7.03 -15.15
N GLY A 126 -7.49 -6.68 -13.92
CA GLY A 126 -8.29 -5.86 -13.00
C GLY A 126 -8.42 -4.39 -13.44
N ILE A 127 -9.04 -3.58 -12.59
CA ILE A 127 -9.31 -2.14 -12.85
C ILE A 127 -8.03 -1.35 -13.13
N LEU A 128 -6.93 -1.64 -12.41
CA LEU A 128 -5.64 -0.98 -12.62
C LEU A 128 -4.92 -1.47 -13.88
N ASP A 129 -4.97 -2.76 -14.20
CA ASP A 129 -4.43 -3.28 -15.47
C ASP A 129 -5.20 -2.68 -16.67
N CYS A 130 -6.53 -2.57 -16.57
CA CYS A 130 -7.35 -1.91 -17.59
C CYS A 130 -6.94 -0.44 -17.83
N LEU A 131 -6.43 0.25 -16.79
CA LEU A 131 -5.99 1.66 -16.85
C LEU A 131 -4.59 1.78 -17.48
N ASP A 132 -3.68 0.89 -17.10
CA ASP A 132 -2.33 0.79 -17.69
C ASP A 132 -2.42 0.43 -19.19
N GLU A 133 -3.33 -0.47 -19.57
CA GLU A 133 -3.64 -0.76 -20.98
C GLU A 133 -4.20 0.45 -21.74
N GLU A 134 -5.12 1.20 -21.13
CA GLU A 134 -5.80 2.31 -21.82
C GLU A 134 -4.83 3.45 -22.16
N LEU A 135 -3.78 3.68 -21.36
CA LEU A 135 -2.71 4.63 -21.67
C LEU A 135 -1.98 4.34 -22.99
N ASN A 136 -2.02 3.10 -23.47
CA ASN A 136 -1.41 2.69 -24.74
C ASN A 136 -2.38 2.78 -25.93
N VAL A 137 -3.64 3.20 -25.71
CA VAL A 137 -4.65 3.33 -26.76
C VAL A 137 -4.60 4.71 -27.41
N ASN A 138 -4.50 4.73 -28.74
CA ASN A 138 -4.53 5.97 -29.51
C ASN A 138 -5.82 6.76 -29.24
N LYS A 139 -5.69 8.01 -28.76
CA LYS A 139 -6.81 8.89 -28.37
C LYS A 139 -7.65 8.34 -27.21
N ALA A 140 -7.04 7.60 -26.29
CA ALA A 140 -7.64 7.27 -25.00
C ALA A 140 -8.18 8.51 -24.29
N THR A 141 -9.34 8.38 -23.64
CA THR A 141 -9.88 9.39 -22.73
C THR A 141 -10.41 8.71 -21.46
N PHE A 142 -10.63 9.47 -20.39
CA PHE A 142 -11.24 8.92 -19.18
C PHE A 142 -12.67 8.37 -19.44
N GLU A 143 -13.38 8.85 -20.47
CA GLU A 143 -14.66 8.26 -20.89
C GLU A 143 -14.50 6.93 -21.65
N THR A 144 -13.44 6.73 -22.46
CA THR A 144 -13.20 5.41 -23.07
C THR A 144 -12.80 4.39 -22.00
N TYR A 145 -11.91 4.78 -21.08
CA TYR A 145 -11.56 4.01 -19.90
C TYR A 145 -12.80 3.62 -19.08
N ALA A 146 -13.63 4.60 -18.69
CA ALA A 146 -14.81 4.33 -17.87
C ALA A 146 -15.81 3.39 -18.57
N LYS A 147 -15.97 3.50 -19.90
CA LYS A 147 -16.80 2.58 -20.69
C LYS A 147 -16.22 1.17 -20.73
N LYS A 148 -14.90 1.03 -20.90
CA LYS A 148 -14.18 -0.26 -20.86
C LYS A 148 -14.37 -0.95 -19.51
N VAL A 149 -14.09 -0.26 -18.40
CA VAL A 149 -14.27 -0.77 -17.04
C VAL A 149 -15.73 -1.16 -16.76
N ASN A 150 -16.69 -0.26 -17.05
CA ASN A 150 -18.12 -0.57 -16.87
C ASN A 150 -18.59 -1.76 -17.73
N LYS A 151 -17.99 -2.02 -18.89
CA LYS A 151 -18.30 -3.20 -19.72
C LYS A 151 -17.65 -4.48 -19.21
N ASN A 152 -16.40 -4.40 -18.75
CA ASN A 152 -15.64 -5.58 -18.32
C ASN A 152 -16.19 -6.18 -17.02
N PHE A 153 -16.64 -5.32 -16.08
CA PHE A 153 -16.98 -5.75 -14.72
C PHE A 153 -18.47 -5.67 -14.37
N GLU A 154 -19.39 -5.39 -15.30
CA GLU A 154 -20.83 -5.22 -15.01
C GLU A 154 -21.52 -6.42 -14.34
N LYS A 155 -20.91 -7.61 -14.35
CA LYS A 155 -21.41 -8.83 -13.71
C LYS A 155 -20.69 -9.19 -12.41
N HIS A 156 -19.65 -8.47 -12.03
CA HIS A 156 -18.85 -8.77 -10.84
C HIS A 156 -19.59 -8.34 -9.56
N ALA A 157 -19.70 -9.21 -8.55
CA ALA A 157 -20.55 -8.97 -7.38
C ALA A 157 -20.20 -7.68 -6.59
N ARG A 158 -18.91 -7.35 -6.55
CA ARG A 158 -18.35 -6.13 -5.92
C ARG A 158 -18.42 -4.88 -6.79
N PHE A 159 -18.70 -5.00 -8.09
CA PHE A 159 -18.71 -3.88 -9.02
C PHE A 159 -20.13 -3.34 -9.20
N VAL A 160 -20.27 -2.02 -9.22
CA VAL A 160 -21.55 -1.34 -9.45
C VAL A 160 -21.40 -0.44 -10.66
N LYS A 161 -22.02 -0.91 -11.76
CA LYS A 161 -22.08 -0.20 -13.03
C LYS A 161 -22.85 1.11 -12.85
N ASN A 162 -22.29 2.20 -13.37
CA ASN A 162 -23.03 3.45 -13.42
C ASN A 162 -24.25 3.33 -14.37
N ARG A 163 -25.42 3.73 -13.88
CA ARG A 163 -26.67 3.74 -14.65
C ARG A 163 -26.80 4.96 -15.57
N PHE A 164 -26.03 6.02 -15.29
CA PHE A 164 -25.97 7.23 -16.10
C PHE A 164 -24.74 7.18 -17.03
N SER A 165 -24.76 7.92 -18.14
CA SER A 165 -23.63 7.97 -19.09
C SER A 165 -22.43 8.80 -18.59
N ARG A 166 -22.19 8.88 -17.28
CA ARG A 166 -21.07 9.61 -16.68
C ARG A 166 -19.85 8.69 -16.54
N PRO A 167 -18.61 9.21 -16.66
CA PRO A 167 -17.38 8.43 -16.54
C PRO A 167 -17.04 8.15 -15.06
N GLN A 168 -17.80 7.25 -14.46
CA GLN A 168 -17.69 6.82 -13.07
C GLN A 168 -18.13 5.35 -12.94
N PHE A 169 -17.77 4.73 -11.82
CA PHE A 169 -18.25 3.41 -11.39
C PHE A 169 -18.16 3.35 -9.86
N ALA A 170 -18.83 2.38 -9.24
CA ALA A 170 -18.72 2.16 -7.80
C ALA A 170 -18.18 0.75 -7.46
N ILE A 171 -17.50 0.64 -6.32
CA ILE A 171 -17.00 -0.63 -5.77
C ILE A 171 -17.56 -0.82 -4.36
N LYS A 172 -18.00 -2.04 -4.05
CA LYS A 172 -18.43 -2.47 -2.70
C LYS A 172 -17.24 -2.98 -1.89
N HIS A 173 -16.58 -2.06 -1.20
CA HIS A 173 -15.49 -2.33 -0.28
C HIS A 173 -15.97 -3.02 1.00
N PHE A 174 -15.03 -3.56 1.80
CA PHE A 174 -15.36 -4.13 3.12
C PHE A 174 -16.05 -3.10 4.05
N ALA A 175 -15.72 -1.82 3.88
CA ALA A 175 -16.25 -0.71 4.68
C ALA A 175 -17.50 -0.02 4.07
N GLY A 176 -17.92 -0.37 2.85
CA GLY A 176 -19.09 0.22 2.19
C GLY A 176 -18.93 0.40 0.68
N GLU A 177 -19.97 0.94 0.04
CA GLU A 177 -19.91 1.28 -1.39
C GLU A 177 -19.27 2.66 -1.60
N VAL A 178 -18.33 2.76 -2.55
CA VAL A 178 -17.64 4.02 -2.91
C VAL A 178 -17.76 4.24 -4.40
N GLU A 179 -18.26 5.42 -4.82
CA GLU A 179 -18.32 5.84 -6.21
C GLU A 179 -17.07 6.65 -6.60
N TYR A 180 -16.40 6.20 -7.66
CA TYR A 180 -15.17 6.77 -8.20
C TYR A 180 -15.43 7.47 -9.53
N SER A 181 -15.03 8.74 -9.64
CA SER A 181 -15.01 9.48 -10.90
C SER A 181 -13.69 9.25 -11.63
N CYS A 182 -13.76 8.76 -12.87
CA CYS A 182 -12.59 8.47 -13.70
C CYS A 182 -11.89 9.72 -14.27
N VAL A 183 -12.45 10.92 -14.06
CA VAL A 183 -11.92 12.17 -14.62
C VAL A 183 -10.47 12.40 -14.18
N GLY A 184 -9.58 12.61 -15.15
CA GLY A 184 -8.16 12.81 -14.92
C GLY A 184 -7.34 11.54 -14.63
N TRP A 185 -7.91 10.33 -14.71
CA TRP A 185 -7.20 9.10 -14.30
C TRP A 185 -6.04 8.72 -15.21
N LEU A 186 -6.11 9.02 -16.51
CA LEU A 186 -5.03 8.71 -17.45
C LEU A 186 -3.83 9.63 -17.16
N GLU A 187 -4.12 10.92 -17.02
CA GLU A 187 -3.15 11.97 -16.69
C GLU A 187 -2.50 11.73 -15.34
N LYS A 188 -3.26 11.30 -14.33
CA LYS A 188 -2.76 10.92 -13.00
C LYS A 188 -1.96 9.61 -13.00
N ASN A 189 -2.28 8.66 -13.88
CA ASN A 189 -1.56 7.38 -13.95
C ASN A 189 -0.25 7.49 -14.76
N LEU A 190 -0.09 8.54 -15.58
CA LEU A 190 1.15 8.88 -16.28
C LEU A 190 2.19 9.48 -15.30
N ASP A 191 2.97 8.64 -14.64
CA ASP A 191 4.11 9.04 -13.78
C ASP A 191 5.34 9.38 -14.65
N GLU A 192 5.21 10.28 -15.63
CA GLU A 192 6.34 10.79 -16.43
C GLU A 192 6.38 12.32 -16.45
N PRO A 193 7.40 12.97 -15.85
CA PRO A 193 7.52 14.43 -15.84
C PRO A 193 8.03 14.97 -17.20
N PRO A 194 7.64 16.19 -17.60
CA PRO A 194 8.20 16.84 -18.79
C PRO A 194 9.73 16.93 -18.72
N ARG A 195 10.39 16.61 -19.84
CA ARG A 195 11.85 16.52 -19.91
C ARG A 195 12.53 17.85 -19.60
N GLU A 196 11.96 18.95 -20.09
CA GLU A 196 12.44 20.32 -19.89
C GLU A 196 12.48 20.68 -18.39
N THR A 197 11.50 20.20 -17.61
CA THR A 197 11.46 20.38 -16.16
C THR A 197 12.60 19.61 -15.48
N VAL A 198 12.86 18.37 -15.90
CA VAL A 198 13.96 17.56 -15.35
C VAL A 198 15.33 18.15 -15.70
N ASP A 199 15.52 18.58 -16.95
CA ASP A 199 16.73 19.26 -17.43
C ASP A 199 16.97 20.60 -16.69
N LEU A 200 15.91 21.36 -16.39
CA LEU A 200 16.00 22.59 -15.60
C LEU A 200 16.36 22.29 -14.13
N MET A 201 15.74 21.28 -13.52
CA MET A 201 16.06 20.86 -12.15
C MET A 201 17.54 20.45 -12.03
N GLN A 202 18.07 19.68 -12.99
CA GLN A 202 19.49 19.28 -13.01
C GLN A 202 20.46 20.47 -13.04
N LYS A 203 20.09 21.54 -13.75
CA LYS A 203 20.92 22.75 -13.91
C LYS A 203 20.73 23.78 -12.80
N ALA A 204 19.82 23.54 -11.85
CA ALA A 204 19.57 24.46 -10.75
C ALA A 204 20.78 24.59 -9.82
N GLU A 205 21.10 25.82 -9.41
CA GLU A 205 22.16 26.11 -8.42
C GLU A 205 21.90 25.47 -7.05
N SER A 206 20.63 25.18 -6.74
CA SER A 206 20.24 24.42 -5.56
C SER A 206 20.67 22.96 -5.71
N LEU A 207 21.64 22.54 -4.88
CA LEU A 207 22.12 21.16 -4.79
C LEU A 207 20.98 20.14 -4.65
N VAL A 208 19.94 20.47 -3.88
CA VAL A 208 18.77 19.59 -3.68
C VAL A 208 18.00 19.40 -4.99
N LEU A 209 17.74 20.48 -5.73
CA LEU A 209 17.01 20.40 -7.01
C LEU A 209 17.84 19.66 -8.07
N SER A 210 19.15 19.92 -8.15
CA SER A 210 20.05 19.21 -9.08
C SER A 210 20.08 17.71 -8.80
N GLN A 211 20.22 17.31 -7.52
CA GLN A 211 20.17 15.90 -7.11
C GLN A 211 18.80 15.26 -7.38
N MET A 212 17.69 15.98 -7.16
CA MET A 212 16.36 15.48 -7.51
C MET A 212 16.21 15.29 -9.02
N GLY A 213 16.62 16.26 -9.84
CA GLY A 213 16.61 16.18 -11.30
C GLY A 213 17.46 15.04 -11.84
N ALA A 214 18.62 14.78 -11.24
CA ALA A 214 19.46 13.63 -11.59
C ALA A 214 18.74 12.30 -11.29
N ARG A 215 18.14 12.15 -10.10
CA ARG A 215 17.38 10.95 -9.72
C ARG A 215 16.14 10.75 -10.58
N CYS A 216 15.43 11.81 -10.94
CA CYS A 216 14.30 11.75 -11.88
C CYS A 216 14.76 11.26 -13.26
N ALA A 217 15.82 11.83 -13.83
CA ALA A 217 16.34 11.39 -15.12
C ALA A 217 16.75 9.92 -15.13
N THR A 218 17.43 9.43 -14.08
CA THR A 218 17.73 8.01 -13.94
C THR A 218 16.47 7.15 -13.83
N LYS A 219 15.46 7.56 -13.04
CA LYS A 219 14.19 6.83 -12.85
C LYS A 219 13.39 6.68 -14.16
N TYR A 220 13.43 7.68 -15.03
CA TYR A 220 12.62 7.73 -16.25
C TYR A 220 13.42 7.52 -17.55
N GLY A 221 14.71 7.17 -17.48
CA GLY A 221 15.54 6.94 -18.66
C GLY A 221 15.82 8.20 -19.51
N LEU A 222 15.60 9.40 -18.96
CA LEU A 222 15.81 10.67 -19.63
C LEU A 222 17.30 10.98 -19.71
N ALA A 223 17.99 10.40 -20.68
CA ALA A 223 19.40 10.69 -20.94
C ALA A 223 19.60 12.19 -21.23
N PRO A 224 20.70 12.80 -20.75
CA PRO A 224 21.02 14.19 -21.11
C PRO A 224 21.20 14.30 -22.62
N ASN A 225 20.64 15.36 -23.23
CA ASN A 225 20.91 15.67 -24.63
C ASN A 225 22.42 15.89 -24.82
N LYS A 226 23.09 14.91 -25.43
CA LYS A 226 24.41 15.17 -26.03
C LYS A 226 24.21 16.23 -27.12
N SER A 227 25.00 17.29 -27.05
CA SER A 227 25.14 18.24 -28.16
C SER A 227 25.44 17.46 -29.44
N SER A 228 24.82 17.88 -30.54
CA SER A 228 24.81 17.18 -31.83
C SER A 228 26.19 16.72 -32.29
N ASP A 229 26.41 15.40 -32.29
CA ASP A 229 27.20 14.72 -33.31
C ASP A 229 26.71 13.28 -33.48
N SER A 230 26.79 12.77 -34.70
CA SER A 230 26.03 11.61 -35.17
C SER A 230 26.59 10.26 -34.74
N SER A 231 25.73 9.36 -34.24
CA SER A 231 25.59 7.98 -34.78
C SER A 231 24.52 7.18 -34.04
N SER A 232 23.87 6.29 -34.80
CA SER A 232 22.87 5.29 -34.40
C SER A 232 23.00 4.71 -32.99
N THR A 233 21.91 4.75 -32.21
CA THR A 233 21.68 3.81 -31.10
C THR A 233 20.20 3.42 -31.11
N THR A 234 19.93 2.12 -31.03
CA THR A 234 18.58 1.55 -31.01
C THR A 234 17.77 2.13 -29.86
N SER A 235 16.68 2.84 -30.18
CA SER A 235 15.71 3.30 -29.19
C SER A 235 15.00 2.10 -28.56
N GLN A 236 15.54 1.57 -27.46
CA GLN A 236 14.73 0.80 -26.52
C GLN A 236 13.69 1.75 -25.95
N GLN A 237 12.48 1.65 -26.49
CA GLN A 237 11.32 2.37 -26.00
C GLN A 237 10.98 1.79 -24.63
N VAL A 238 11.53 2.41 -23.58
CA VAL A 238 11.18 2.10 -22.20
C VAL A 238 9.69 2.35 -22.05
N ALA A 239 8.95 1.36 -21.56
CA ALA A 239 7.51 1.50 -21.36
C ALA A 239 7.23 2.68 -20.41
N PRO A 240 6.19 3.50 -20.67
CA PRO A 240 5.91 4.67 -19.87
C PRO A 240 5.76 4.28 -18.40
N ALA A 241 6.31 5.13 -17.55
CA ALA A 241 6.24 4.96 -16.12
C ALA A 241 4.80 5.17 -15.64
N VAL A 242 4.11 4.09 -15.23
CA VAL A 242 2.72 4.18 -14.73
C VAL A 242 2.63 4.04 -13.20
N VAL A 243 1.70 4.76 -12.58
CA VAL A 243 1.47 4.73 -11.12
C VAL A 243 0.94 3.37 -10.69
N GLY A 244 -0.01 2.80 -11.44
CA GLY A 244 -0.62 1.50 -11.16
C GLY A 244 0.41 0.39 -10.94
N TYR A 245 1.33 0.21 -11.89
CA TYR A 245 2.42 -0.76 -11.80
C TYR A 245 3.28 -0.58 -10.54
N LYS A 246 3.66 0.67 -10.21
CA LYS A 246 4.50 0.97 -9.05
C LYS A 246 3.78 0.68 -7.73
N SER A 247 2.51 1.03 -7.63
CA SER A 247 1.67 0.68 -6.47
C SER A 247 1.58 -0.84 -6.29
N ARG A 248 1.36 -1.60 -7.38
CA ARG A 248 1.36 -3.08 -7.34
C ARG A 248 2.72 -3.64 -6.89
N MET A 249 3.84 -3.15 -7.43
CA MET A 249 5.19 -3.58 -7.01
C MET A 249 5.49 -3.23 -5.54
N ALA A 250 5.04 -2.08 -5.03
CA ALA A 250 5.25 -1.68 -3.64
C ALA A 250 4.45 -2.53 -2.63
N LEU A 251 3.27 -3.01 -3.02
CA LEU A 251 2.48 -3.96 -2.24
C LEU A 251 3.05 -5.39 -2.33
N GLN A 252 3.47 -5.83 -3.52
CA GLN A 252 3.97 -7.19 -3.75
C GLN A 252 5.38 -7.43 -3.20
N SER A 253 6.26 -6.42 -3.17
CA SER A 253 7.62 -6.51 -2.61
C SER A 253 7.66 -6.69 -1.08
N LYS A 254 6.49 -6.78 -0.42
CA LYS A 254 6.34 -7.04 1.02
C LYS A 254 5.65 -8.38 1.34
N LYS A 255 5.63 -9.36 0.43
CA LYS A 255 5.49 -10.77 0.88
C LYS A 255 6.73 -11.08 1.73
N LEU A 256 6.52 -11.20 3.04
CA LEU A 256 7.60 -11.22 4.04
C LEU A 256 8.66 -12.29 3.69
N THR A 257 9.91 -11.86 3.75
CA THR A 257 11.09 -12.71 3.94
C THR A 257 11.49 -12.66 5.40
#